data_AF-A0A8S2HQG3-F1
#
_entry.id   AF-A0A8S2HQG3-F1
#
_cell.length_a   1.000
_cell.length_b   1.000
_cell.length_c   1.000
_cell.angle_alpha   90.00
_cell.angle_beta   90.00
_cell.angle_gamma   90.00
#
_symmetry.space_group_name_H-M   'P 1'
#
loop_
_entity.id
_entity.type
_entity.pdbx_description
1 polymer ?
#
loop_
_entity_poly.entity_id
_entity_poly.type
_entity_poly.pdbx_seq_one_letter_code
_entity_poly.pdbx_strand_id
1 'polypeptide(L)'
;MHAYYVISILSIYTTRPLNYCIISDQCHTGIDPESHLPNNRFNDGKCDPRGRLVAGTMHVDAKTKHTGALYSLNEKYNVTKLLDRVSISNGIVWSKDGHCMYYIDTFEYNVVSYDYNLNDGTISNRRVIFEFEESKYGSPDGMTIDENDNLWIAFWNGSKVRQFDPRQQKELSEINLPVRFVTSCAFGGSDLNDLYITCAASENKKDFDFAPLAGSLFVVKNIGVRGVPSVPFAGDVKSFLK
;
A
#
# COMPACT_ATOMS: atom_id res chain seq x y z
N MET A 1 19.84 -20.39 7.63
CA MET A 1 19.23 -20.20 6.30
C MET A 1 17.83 -19.69 6.54
N HIS A 2 17.68 -18.39 6.75
CA HIS A 2 16.42 -17.77 7.15
C HIS A 2 15.97 -16.84 6.02
N ALA A 3 14.84 -17.18 5.41
CA ALA A 3 14.16 -16.33 4.44
C ALA A 3 13.53 -15.16 5.19
N TYR A 4 14.07 -13.96 5.00
CA TYR A 4 13.51 -12.71 5.51
C TYR A 4 13.21 -11.80 4.31
N TYR A 5 12.00 -11.88 3.76
CA TYR A 5 11.51 -10.91 2.78
C TYR A 5 10.00 -10.73 2.93
N VAL A 6 9.59 -9.86 3.85
CA VAL A 6 8.30 -9.17 3.78
C VAL A 6 8.55 -7.75 4.27
N ILE A 7 8.98 -6.86 3.38
CA ILE A 7 8.71 -5.43 3.54
C ILE A 7 7.66 -5.08 2.48
N SER A 8 6.48 -5.68 2.60
CA SER A 8 5.28 -4.87 2.38
C SER A 8 5.23 -3.95 3.59
N ILE A 9 5.40 -2.65 3.39
CA ILE A 9 5.26 -1.68 4.49
C ILE A 9 3.79 -1.79 4.92
N LEU A 10 3.51 -2.63 5.91
CA LEU A 10 2.25 -2.62 6.63
C LEU A 10 2.13 -1.21 7.21
N SER A 11 1.11 -0.48 6.74
CA SER A 11 0.69 0.87 7.13
C SER A 11 1.49 1.48 8.29
N ILE A 12 2.40 2.41 7.99
CA ILE A 12 3.13 3.16 9.01
C ILE A 12 2.15 4.19 9.62
N TYR A 13 1.50 3.82 10.72
CA TYR A 13 0.78 4.77 11.57
C TYR A 13 1.77 5.45 12.52
N THR A 14 2.70 6.26 12.01
CA THR A 14 3.57 7.10 12.87
C THR A 14 3.39 8.58 12.53
N THR A 15 3.30 9.41 13.58
CA THR A 15 2.96 10.83 13.50
C THR A 15 4.15 11.77 13.25
N ARG A 16 5.37 11.24 12.96
CA ARG A 16 6.64 11.96 12.70
C ARG A 16 7.57 11.08 11.82
N PRO A 17 8.70 11.59 11.25
CA PRO A 17 9.22 11.47 9.86
C PRO A 17 9.31 10.03 9.30
N LEU A 18 9.79 9.85 8.05
CA LEU A 18 10.04 8.52 7.47
C LEU A 18 10.86 7.62 8.40
N ASN A 19 10.14 6.86 9.21
CA ASN A 19 10.66 5.95 10.20
C ASN A 19 10.50 4.56 9.61
N TYR A 20 11.52 4.10 8.88
CA TYR A 20 11.53 2.74 8.39
C TYR A 20 11.83 1.79 9.56
N CYS A 21 10.84 0.98 9.96
CA CYS A 21 11.09 -0.19 10.80
C CYS A 21 11.68 -1.31 9.94
N ILE A 22 13.00 -1.30 9.74
CA ILE A 22 13.73 -2.56 9.65
C ILE A 22 13.82 -3.04 11.08
N ILE A 23 13.41 -4.29 11.37
CA ILE A 23 13.48 -4.98 12.66
C ILE A 23 14.79 -4.63 13.39
N SER A 24 14.76 -3.54 14.15
CA SER A 24 15.85 -2.95 14.91
C SER A 24 15.22 -1.90 15.82
N ASP A 25 15.62 -1.89 17.09
CA ASP A 25 15.03 -1.05 18.14
C ASP A 25 15.42 0.45 18.03
N GLN A 26 15.92 0.88 16.87
CA GLN A 26 16.40 2.24 16.64
C GLN A 26 15.74 2.86 15.41
N CYS A 27 14.98 3.91 15.67
CA CYS A 27 14.34 4.74 14.68
C CYS A 27 15.30 5.86 14.27
N HIS A 28 15.77 5.85 13.03
CA HIS A 28 16.67 6.88 12.52
C HIS A 28 15.88 7.90 11.68
N THR A 29 16.10 9.19 11.94
CA THR A 29 15.46 10.28 11.19
C THR A 29 15.92 10.26 9.73
N GLY A 30 15.07 9.76 8.83
CA GLY A 30 15.29 9.77 7.39
C GLY A 30 15.11 11.15 6.74
N ILE A 31 15.19 11.17 5.41
CA ILE A 31 14.87 12.35 4.58
C ILE A 31 13.37 12.63 4.67
N ASP A 32 13.00 13.83 5.09
CA ASP A 32 11.61 14.28 5.16
C ASP A 32 11.33 15.34 4.08
N PRO A 33 10.72 14.97 2.93
CA PRO A 33 10.40 15.93 1.87
C PRO A 33 9.28 16.91 2.25
N GLU A 34 8.58 16.67 3.36
CA GLU A 34 7.45 17.46 3.84
C GLU A 34 7.69 18.08 5.20
N SER A 35 8.95 18.35 5.57
CA SER A 35 9.31 18.97 6.86
C SER A 35 8.63 20.33 7.14
N HIS A 36 8.07 20.96 6.10
CA HIS A 36 7.30 22.20 6.17
C HIS A 36 5.80 21.99 6.42
N LEU A 37 5.32 20.74 6.43
CA LEU A 37 3.93 20.33 6.64
C LEU A 37 3.84 19.45 7.91
N PRO A 38 3.87 20.05 9.12
CA PRO A 38 3.98 19.31 10.38
C PRO A 38 2.77 18.41 10.71
N ASN A 39 1.67 18.59 9.98
CA ASN A 39 0.45 17.78 10.11
C ASN A 39 0.31 16.75 8.99
N ASN A 40 1.34 16.52 8.19
CA ASN A 40 1.40 15.40 7.27
C ASN A 40 2.20 14.24 7.86
N ARG A 41 1.86 13.03 7.42
CA ARG A 41 2.62 11.80 7.67
C ARG A 41 2.64 10.96 6.41
N PHE A 42 3.61 10.04 6.31
CA PHE A 42 3.53 8.95 5.34
C PHE A 42 2.38 7.98 5.69
N ASN A 43 1.87 7.30 4.67
CA ASN A 43 0.86 6.25 4.81
C ASN A 43 1.32 4.94 4.16
N ASP A 44 0.81 4.57 2.99
CA ASP A 44 1.26 3.35 2.30
C ASP A 44 2.54 3.58 1.49
N GLY A 45 3.30 2.49 1.29
CA GLY A 45 4.54 2.52 0.53
C GLY A 45 4.99 1.15 0.06
N LYS A 46 5.59 1.10 -1.12
CA LYS A 46 6.12 -0.12 -1.72
C LYS A 46 7.33 0.19 -2.60
N CYS A 47 8.27 -0.75 -2.67
CA CYS A 47 9.36 -0.64 -3.62
C CYS A 47 8.88 -1.00 -5.03
N ASP A 48 9.30 -0.21 -6.00
CA ASP A 48 9.07 -0.47 -7.41
C ASP A 48 9.92 -1.67 -7.90
N PRO A 49 9.77 -2.10 -9.17
CA PRO A 49 10.54 -3.22 -9.74
C PRO A 49 12.06 -2.99 -9.81
N ARG A 50 12.57 -1.79 -9.51
CA ARG A 50 13.99 -1.43 -9.46
C ARG A 50 14.49 -1.15 -8.05
N GLY A 51 13.65 -1.35 -7.04
CA GLY A 51 13.99 -1.12 -5.63
C GLY A 51 13.99 0.35 -5.22
N ARG A 52 13.33 1.24 -5.95
CA ARG A 52 13.00 2.59 -5.51
C ARG A 52 11.81 2.53 -4.57
N LEU A 53 11.91 3.17 -3.41
CA LEU A 53 10.84 3.19 -2.44
C LEU A 53 9.83 4.28 -2.79
N VAL A 54 8.65 3.88 -3.23
CA VAL A 54 7.54 4.79 -3.54
C VAL A 54 6.58 4.79 -2.37
N ALA A 55 6.39 5.95 -1.75
CA ALA A 55 5.52 6.12 -0.60
C ALA A 55 4.88 7.49 -0.64
N GLY A 56 3.64 7.59 -0.20
CA GLY A 56 2.94 8.87 -0.19
C GLY A 56 2.45 9.28 1.18
N THR A 57 2.08 10.55 1.25
CA THR A 57 1.71 11.23 2.48
C THR A 57 0.23 11.57 2.52
N MET A 58 -0.23 11.97 3.71
CA MET A 58 -1.58 12.40 3.99
C MET A 58 -1.60 13.27 5.25
N HIS A 59 -2.68 14.01 5.46
CA HIS A 59 -2.88 14.70 6.72
C HIS A 59 -3.12 13.71 7.88
N VAL A 60 -2.60 14.02 9.07
CA VAL A 60 -2.65 13.15 10.26
C VAL A 60 -4.08 12.88 10.77
N ASP A 61 -5.04 13.75 10.46
CA ASP A 61 -6.45 13.59 10.88
C ASP A 61 -7.25 12.63 10.00
N ALA A 62 -6.66 12.13 8.89
CA ALA A 62 -7.33 11.30 7.89
C ALA A 62 -8.66 11.86 7.36
N LYS A 63 -8.79 13.20 7.30
CA LYS A 63 -9.99 13.91 6.84
C LYS A 63 -9.66 15.06 5.91
N THR A 64 -8.58 15.78 6.21
CA THR A 64 -8.14 16.92 5.39
C THR A 64 -7.57 16.42 4.07
N LYS A 65 -8.24 16.77 2.97
CA LYS A 65 -7.93 16.29 1.61
C LYS A 65 -6.81 17.09 0.95
N HIS A 66 -6.16 16.47 -0.05
CA HIS A 66 -5.22 17.11 -0.98
C HIS A 66 -4.00 17.81 -0.38
N THR A 67 -3.61 17.42 0.83
CA THR A 67 -2.41 17.96 1.52
C THR A 67 -1.17 17.10 1.30
N GLY A 68 -1.36 15.83 0.95
CA GLY A 68 -0.28 14.88 0.71
C GLY A 68 0.25 14.90 -0.72
N ALA A 69 1.26 14.08 -0.93
CA ALA A 69 1.91 13.85 -2.21
C ALA A 69 2.43 12.41 -2.29
N LEU A 70 2.74 11.95 -3.50
CA LEU A 70 3.43 10.67 -3.72
C LEU A 70 4.89 10.93 -4.02
N TYR A 71 5.80 10.24 -3.35
CA TYR A 71 7.24 10.39 -3.50
C TYR A 71 7.90 9.09 -3.92
N SER A 72 9.05 9.18 -4.59
CA SER A 72 9.97 8.08 -4.88
C SER A 72 11.35 8.41 -4.32
N LEU A 73 11.88 7.52 -3.48
CA LEU A 73 13.24 7.55 -2.96
C LEU A 73 14.07 6.51 -3.73
N ASN A 74 15.16 6.95 -4.37
CA ASN A 74 16.04 6.04 -5.10
C ASN A 74 17.19 5.48 -4.24
N GLU A 75 18.00 4.60 -4.82
CA GLU A 75 19.13 3.94 -4.17
C GLU A 75 20.26 4.90 -3.73
N LYS A 76 20.25 6.14 -4.25
CA LYS A 76 21.16 7.23 -3.88
C LYS A 76 20.53 8.22 -2.90
N TYR A 77 19.38 7.88 -2.34
CA TYR A 77 18.61 8.71 -1.39
C TYR A 77 18.08 10.02 -1.98
N ASN A 78 17.98 10.15 -3.30
CA ASN A 78 17.31 11.29 -3.91
C ASN A 78 15.80 11.05 -3.86
N VAL A 79 15.07 12.06 -3.40
CA VAL A 79 13.61 12.06 -3.35
C VAL A 79 13.05 12.83 -4.52
N THR A 80 12.16 12.20 -5.28
CA THR A 80 11.39 12.82 -6.37
C THR A 80 9.90 12.81 -6.01
N LYS A 81 9.22 13.94 -6.20
CA LYS A 81 7.76 14.00 -6.08
C LYS A 81 7.14 13.51 -7.39
N LEU A 82 6.29 12.49 -7.31
CA LEU A 82 5.59 11.90 -8.45
C LEU A 82 4.19 12.51 -8.65
N LEU A 83 3.46 12.74 -7.55
CA LEU A 83 2.13 13.33 -7.56
C LEU A 83 2.02 14.39 -6.46
N ASP A 84 1.23 15.42 -6.70
CA ASP A 84 0.78 16.38 -5.70
C ASP A 84 -0.71 16.17 -5.37
N ARG A 85 -1.21 16.93 -4.39
CA ARG A 85 -2.64 17.01 -4.04
C ARG A 85 -3.30 15.66 -3.74
N VAL A 86 -2.53 14.74 -3.16
CA VAL A 86 -3.02 13.45 -2.66
C VAL A 86 -3.76 13.67 -1.35
N SER A 87 -4.89 12.99 -1.14
CA SER A 87 -5.64 13.05 0.11
C SER A 87 -5.18 11.99 1.10
N ILE A 88 -5.33 10.72 0.74
CA ILE A 88 -4.87 9.58 1.54
C ILE A 88 -4.13 8.62 0.61
N SER A 89 -2.79 8.71 0.62
CA SER A 89 -1.96 7.85 -0.22
C SER A 89 -2.04 6.39 0.22
N ASN A 90 -2.53 5.52 -0.65
CA ASN A 90 -2.77 4.13 -0.33
C ASN A 90 -2.32 3.20 -1.46
N GLY A 91 -2.92 2.02 -1.61
CA GLY A 91 -2.43 0.90 -2.39
C GLY A 91 -1.64 1.26 -3.65
N ILE A 92 -0.39 0.77 -3.72
CA ILE A 92 0.55 0.99 -4.82
C ILE A 92 1.08 -0.36 -5.30
N VAL A 93 0.97 -0.65 -6.59
CA VAL A 93 1.58 -1.83 -7.24
C VAL A 93 2.04 -1.52 -8.66
N TRP A 94 2.84 -2.41 -9.22
CA TRP A 94 3.21 -2.40 -10.63
C TRP A 94 2.76 -3.68 -11.31
N SER A 95 2.48 -3.61 -12.60
CA SER A 95 2.36 -4.80 -13.45
C SER A 95 3.64 -5.62 -13.38
N LYS A 96 3.54 -6.91 -13.69
CA LYS A 96 4.64 -7.88 -13.70
C LYS A 96 5.78 -7.49 -14.63
N ASP A 97 5.48 -6.84 -15.74
CA ASP A 97 6.48 -6.29 -16.66
C ASP A 97 7.08 -4.95 -16.18
N GLY A 98 6.50 -4.35 -15.14
CA GLY A 98 6.95 -3.13 -14.49
C GLY A 98 6.61 -1.84 -15.23
N HIS A 99 5.85 -1.89 -16.33
CA HIS A 99 5.57 -0.72 -17.17
C HIS A 99 4.26 -0.01 -16.86
N CYS A 100 3.44 -0.56 -15.97
CA CYS A 100 2.21 0.06 -15.48
C CYS A 100 2.26 0.18 -13.97
N MET A 101 1.99 1.36 -13.42
CA MET A 101 1.80 1.57 -11.99
C MET A 101 0.32 1.74 -11.70
N TYR A 102 -0.22 0.99 -10.74
CA TYR A 102 -1.56 1.17 -10.20
C TYR A 102 -1.50 1.84 -8.84
N TYR A 103 -2.40 2.78 -8.60
CA TYR A 103 -2.38 3.63 -7.42
C TYR A 103 -3.79 3.93 -6.91
N ILE A 104 -3.93 4.02 -5.60
CA ILE A 104 -5.14 4.42 -4.88
C ILE A 104 -4.84 5.68 -4.07
N ASP A 105 -5.65 6.71 -4.29
CA ASP A 105 -5.94 7.74 -3.30
C ASP A 105 -7.32 7.45 -2.73
N THR A 106 -7.41 7.10 -1.44
CA THR A 106 -8.64 6.55 -0.85
C THR A 106 -9.85 7.48 -1.02
N PHE A 107 -9.66 8.80 -1.01
CA PHE A 107 -10.76 9.75 -1.15
C PHE A 107 -11.18 10.05 -2.58
N GLU A 108 -10.45 9.52 -3.56
CA GLU A 108 -10.84 9.54 -4.98
C GLU A 108 -11.74 8.34 -5.33
N TYR A 109 -11.85 7.35 -4.44
CA TYR A 109 -12.66 6.13 -4.60
C TYR A 109 -12.45 5.43 -5.95
N ASN A 110 -11.22 5.46 -6.45
CA ASN A 110 -10.85 4.83 -7.71
C ASN A 110 -9.47 4.16 -7.66
N VAL A 111 -9.25 3.26 -8.60
CA VAL A 111 -7.90 2.82 -8.97
C VAL A 111 -7.53 3.55 -10.25
N VAL A 112 -6.37 4.19 -10.24
CA VAL A 112 -5.77 4.77 -11.44
C VAL A 112 -4.56 3.96 -11.87
N SER A 113 -4.31 3.96 -13.17
CA SER A 113 -3.08 3.48 -13.77
C SER A 113 -2.27 4.63 -14.36
N TYR A 114 -0.95 4.44 -14.40
CA TYR A 114 0.01 5.30 -15.08
C TYR A 114 0.95 4.43 -15.91
N ASP A 115 1.43 4.96 -17.04
CA ASP A 115 2.63 4.41 -17.67
C ASP A 115 3.82 4.69 -16.75
N TYR A 116 4.61 3.65 -16.46
CA TYR A 116 5.76 3.70 -15.56
C TYR A 116 7.06 3.48 -16.32
N ASN A 117 7.98 4.43 -16.23
CA ASN A 117 9.30 4.30 -16.83
C ASN A 117 10.25 3.60 -15.86
N LEU A 118 10.59 2.34 -16.13
CA LEU A 118 11.50 1.57 -15.29
C LEU A 118 12.89 2.22 -15.14
N ASN A 119 13.38 2.98 -16.11
CA ASN A 119 14.72 3.55 -16.04
C ASN A 119 14.82 4.66 -14.99
N ASP A 120 13.87 5.59 -14.96
CA ASP A 120 13.95 6.80 -14.13
C ASP A 120 12.83 6.93 -13.08
N GLY A 121 11.79 6.10 -13.16
CA GLY A 121 10.72 6.00 -12.17
C GLY A 121 9.63 7.05 -12.37
N THR A 122 9.66 7.74 -13.51
CA THR A 122 8.63 8.72 -13.88
C THR A 122 7.32 8.05 -14.26
N ILE A 123 6.23 8.78 -14.05
CA ILE A 123 4.87 8.36 -14.36
C ILE A 123 4.24 9.31 -15.38
N SER A 124 3.38 8.78 -16.25
CA SER A 124 2.64 9.57 -17.23
C SER A 124 1.29 8.91 -17.57
N ASN A 125 0.48 9.58 -18.40
CA ASN A 125 -0.75 9.03 -18.98
C ASN A 125 -1.71 8.42 -17.95
N ARG A 126 -2.12 9.24 -16.97
CA ARG A 126 -3.11 8.85 -15.93
C ARG A 126 -4.41 8.35 -16.56
N ARG A 127 -4.87 7.17 -16.14
CA ARG A 127 -6.16 6.58 -16.57
C ARG A 127 -6.90 6.00 -15.36
N VAL A 128 -8.16 6.37 -15.19
CA VAL A 128 -9.05 5.70 -14.20
C VAL A 128 -9.41 4.32 -14.74
N ILE A 129 -9.21 3.27 -13.94
CA ILE A 129 -9.50 1.88 -14.32
C ILE A 129 -10.75 1.37 -13.60
N PHE A 130 -10.94 1.76 -12.35
CA PHE A 130 -12.09 1.39 -11.54
C PHE A 130 -12.59 2.60 -10.76
N GLU A 131 -13.91 2.74 -10.63
CA GLU A 131 -14.57 3.65 -9.71
C GLU A 131 -15.42 2.84 -8.74
N PHE A 132 -15.44 3.23 -7.48
CA PHE A 132 -16.11 2.52 -6.41
C PHE A 132 -17.15 3.42 -5.74
N GLU A 133 -18.37 2.90 -5.62
CA GLU A 133 -19.39 3.53 -4.80
C GLU A 133 -19.14 3.18 -3.32
N GLU A 134 -18.85 4.19 -2.49
CA GLU A 134 -18.52 3.99 -1.07
C GLU A 134 -19.59 3.17 -0.31
N SER A 135 -20.87 3.37 -0.63
CA SER A 135 -22.00 2.65 -0.01
C SER A 135 -21.93 1.13 -0.22
N LYS A 136 -21.34 0.69 -1.34
CA LYS A 136 -21.26 -0.71 -1.77
C LYS A 136 -19.92 -1.36 -1.44
N TYR A 137 -18.84 -0.59 -1.54
CA TYR A 137 -17.48 -1.11 -1.43
C TYR A 137 -16.82 -0.79 -0.09
N GLY A 138 -17.17 0.33 0.54
CA GLY A 138 -16.28 1.02 1.47
C GLY A 138 -15.22 1.84 0.72
N SER A 139 -14.13 2.16 1.40
CA SER A 139 -13.05 2.97 0.84
C SER A 139 -11.86 2.07 0.45
N PRO A 140 -11.33 2.16 -0.78
CA PRO A 140 -10.18 1.36 -1.18
C PRO A 140 -8.93 1.76 -0.38
N ASP A 141 -8.22 0.77 0.14
CA ASP A 141 -7.08 0.95 1.05
C ASP A 141 -5.80 0.34 0.42
N GLY A 142 -5.13 -0.60 1.07
CA GLY A 142 -3.95 -1.29 0.55
C GLY A 142 -4.26 -2.26 -0.61
N MET A 143 -3.27 -2.43 -1.50
CA MET A 143 -3.38 -3.24 -2.72
C MET A 143 -2.14 -4.11 -2.96
N THR A 144 -2.35 -5.32 -3.47
CA THR A 144 -1.31 -6.20 -4.05
C THR A 144 -1.71 -6.69 -5.44
N ILE A 145 -0.78 -7.33 -6.15
CA ILE A 145 -0.99 -7.89 -7.49
C ILE A 145 -0.59 -9.37 -7.50
N ASP A 146 -1.29 -10.17 -8.33
CA ASP A 146 -0.99 -11.60 -8.53
C ASP A 146 -0.17 -11.88 -9.80
N GLU A 147 0.25 -13.13 -10.00
CA GLU A 147 1.09 -13.56 -11.13
C GLU A 147 0.43 -13.40 -12.51
N ASN A 148 -0.89 -13.16 -12.52
CA ASN A 148 -1.74 -12.90 -13.68
C ASN A 148 -2.06 -11.40 -13.83
N ASP A 149 -1.40 -10.50 -13.11
CA ASP A 149 -1.67 -9.05 -13.08
C ASP A 149 -3.10 -8.66 -12.65
N ASN A 150 -3.77 -9.48 -11.83
CA ASN A 150 -5.01 -9.03 -11.19
C ASN A 150 -4.70 -8.32 -9.87
N LEU A 151 -5.49 -7.29 -9.57
CA LEU A 151 -5.35 -6.46 -8.38
C LEU A 151 -6.16 -7.06 -7.24
N TRP A 152 -5.55 -7.17 -6.07
CA TRP A 152 -6.21 -7.57 -4.82
C TRP A 152 -6.24 -6.37 -3.89
N ILE A 153 -7.44 -5.88 -3.57
CA ILE A 153 -7.66 -4.59 -2.90
C ILE A 153 -8.42 -4.82 -1.60
N ALA A 154 -7.86 -4.32 -0.50
CA ALA A 154 -8.55 -4.22 0.77
C ALA A 154 -9.50 -3.02 0.78
N PHE A 155 -10.67 -3.19 1.40
CA PHE A 155 -11.63 -2.10 1.55
C PHE A 155 -11.88 -1.76 3.01
N TRP A 156 -11.42 -0.58 3.41
CA TRP A 156 -11.76 0.02 4.69
C TRP A 156 -13.27 0.21 4.78
N ASN A 157 -13.86 -0.17 5.91
CA ASN A 157 -15.31 -0.16 6.12
C ASN A 157 -16.10 -1.10 5.17
N GLY A 158 -15.41 -1.94 4.39
CA GLY A 158 -16.01 -2.87 3.44
C GLY A 158 -16.00 -4.33 3.87
N SER A 159 -15.30 -4.68 4.96
CA SER A 159 -15.14 -6.05 5.49
C SER A 159 -14.62 -7.08 4.49
N LYS A 160 -13.93 -6.64 3.43
CA LYS A 160 -13.56 -7.50 2.31
C LYS A 160 -12.19 -7.18 1.73
N VAL A 161 -11.57 -8.19 1.14
CA VAL A 161 -10.60 -8.03 0.05
C VAL A 161 -11.29 -8.47 -1.24
N ARG A 162 -11.11 -7.74 -2.34
CA ARG A 162 -11.66 -8.10 -3.65
C ARG A 162 -10.58 -8.17 -4.72
N GLN A 163 -10.77 -9.08 -5.67
CA GLN A 163 -9.88 -9.30 -6.79
C GLN A 163 -10.48 -8.65 -8.05
N PHE A 164 -9.67 -7.92 -8.81
CA PHE A 164 -10.08 -7.23 -10.02
C PHE A 164 -9.13 -7.52 -11.19
N ASP A 165 -9.68 -7.72 -12.38
CA ASP A 165 -8.91 -7.71 -13.63
C ASP A 165 -8.90 -6.28 -14.20
N PRO A 166 -7.77 -5.54 -14.12
CA PRO A 166 -7.71 -4.16 -14.60
C PRO A 166 -7.79 -4.04 -16.12
N ARG A 167 -7.56 -5.12 -16.87
CA ARG A 167 -7.61 -5.11 -18.34
C ARG A 167 -9.05 -5.24 -18.84
N GLN A 168 -9.84 -6.07 -18.16
CA GLN A 168 -11.27 -6.26 -18.46
C GLN A 168 -12.17 -5.31 -17.66
N GLN A 169 -11.59 -4.53 -16.74
CA GLN A 169 -12.32 -3.69 -15.79
C GLN A 169 -13.42 -4.45 -15.06
N LYS A 170 -13.08 -5.63 -14.54
CA LYS A 170 -14.04 -6.56 -13.94
C LYS A 170 -13.63 -7.01 -12.55
N GLU A 171 -14.58 -7.01 -11.61
CA GLU A 171 -14.45 -7.72 -10.32
C GLU A 171 -14.54 -9.24 -10.56
N LEU A 172 -13.54 -9.98 -10.09
CA LEU A 172 -13.42 -11.42 -10.30
C LEU A 172 -13.93 -12.23 -9.11
N SER A 173 -13.57 -11.82 -7.89
CA SER A 173 -13.88 -12.54 -6.66
C SER A 173 -13.78 -11.65 -5.43
N GLU A 174 -14.30 -12.12 -4.30
CA GLU A 174 -14.21 -11.45 -3.01
C GLU A 174 -13.94 -12.44 -1.86
N ILE A 175 -13.25 -11.94 -0.82
CA ILE A 175 -13.03 -12.62 0.46
C ILE A 175 -13.73 -11.79 1.53
N ASN A 176 -14.69 -12.40 2.21
CA ASN A 176 -15.37 -11.79 3.35
C ASN A 176 -14.56 -12.01 4.63
N LEU A 177 -14.37 -10.96 5.43
CA LEU A 177 -13.70 -11.02 6.72
C LEU A 177 -14.66 -10.64 7.86
N PRO A 178 -14.53 -11.24 9.06
CA PRO A 178 -15.38 -10.94 10.21
C PRO A 178 -14.95 -9.65 10.94
N VAL A 179 -14.44 -8.66 10.20
CA VAL A 179 -13.94 -7.37 10.71
C VAL A 179 -14.29 -6.28 9.72
N ARG A 180 -14.58 -5.08 10.23
CA ARG A 180 -15.07 -3.95 9.42
C ARG A 180 -13.97 -3.23 8.64
N PHE A 181 -12.83 -2.99 9.28
CA PHE A 181 -11.77 -2.13 8.77
C PHE A 181 -10.62 -2.95 8.20
N VAL A 182 -10.82 -3.55 7.03
CA VAL A 182 -9.76 -4.29 6.33
C VAL A 182 -8.84 -3.28 5.65
N THR A 183 -7.53 -3.34 5.95
CA THR A 183 -6.59 -2.25 5.59
C THR A 183 -5.66 -2.58 4.44
N SER A 184 -5.14 -3.80 4.35
CA SER A 184 -4.20 -4.16 3.28
C SER A 184 -4.13 -5.67 3.09
N CYS A 185 -3.47 -6.11 2.02
CA CYS A 185 -3.17 -7.50 1.79
C CYS A 185 -1.85 -7.70 1.01
N ALA A 186 -1.21 -8.84 1.24
CA ALA A 186 0.02 -9.24 0.56
C ALA A 186 0.09 -10.76 0.41
N PHE A 187 0.66 -11.22 -0.70
CA PHE A 187 0.94 -12.64 -0.89
C PHE A 187 2.17 -13.06 -0.09
N GLY A 188 2.13 -14.27 0.46
CA GLY A 188 3.19 -14.87 1.25
C GLY A 188 3.11 -16.40 1.27
N GLY A 189 3.77 -17.01 2.25
CA GLY A 189 3.97 -18.47 2.29
C GLY A 189 5.14 -18.90 1.39
N SER A 190 5.53 -20.17 1.49
CA SER A 190 6.66 -20.74 0.73
C SER A 190 6.48 -20.63 -0.78
N ASP A 191 5.23 -20.72 -1.23
CA ASP A 191 4.86 -20.79 -2.64
C ASP A 191 4.18 -19.51 -3.15
N LEU A 192 4.16 -18.44 -2.33
CA LEU A 192 3.46 -17.17 -2.60
C LEU A 192 1.96 -17.33 -2.89
N ASN A 193 1.31 -18.38 -2.41
CA ASN A 193 -0.10 -18.68 -2.65
C ASN A 193 -1.00 -18.47 -1.41
N ASP A 194 -0.45 -17.93 -0.31
CA ASP A 194 -1.24 -17.51 0.84
C ASP A 194 -1.45 -16.00 0.78
N LEU A 195 -2.67 -15.53 1.07
CA LEU A 195 -2.96 -14.10 1.16
C LEU A 195 -3.04 -13.68 2.63
N TYR A 196 -2.09 -12.86 3.06
CA TYR A 196 -2.06 -12.22 4.37
C TYR A 196 -2.87 -10.93 4.31
N ILE A 197 -3.76 -10.70 5.27
CA ILE A 197 -4.72 -9.59 5.26
C ILE A 197 -4.70 -8.90 6.61
N THR A 198 -4.43 -7.60 6.62
CA THR A 198 -4.42 -6.77 7.83
C THR A 198 -5.77 -6.08 8.02
N CYS A 199 -6.08 -5.78 9.28
CA CYS A 199 -7.23 -4.96 9.62
C CYS A 199 -6.92 -4.06 10.81
N ALA A 200 -7.70 -2.99 10.98
CA ALA A 200 -7.62 -2.11 12.12
C ALA A 200 -8.71 -2.46 13.15
N ALA A 201 -8.40 -2.19 14.42
CA ALA A 201 -9.40 -2.10 15.45
C ALA A 201 -10.04 -0.71 15.44
N SER A 202 -11.32 -0.64 15.80
CA SER A 202 -11.97 0.64 16.08
C SER A 202 -11.37 1.27 17.34
N GLU A 203 -11.24 2.59 17.37
CA GLU A 203 -10.95 3.32 18.62
C GLU A 203 -12.12 3.23 19.61
N ASN A 204 -13.33 2.94 19.12
CA ASN A 204 -14.50 2.72 19.97
C ASN A 204 -14.49 1.30 20.55
N LYS A 205 -14.18 1.19 21.85
CA LYS A 205 -14.13 -0.08 22.56
C LYS A 205 -15.42 -0.92 22.48
N LYS A 206 -16.57 -0.30 22.25
CA LYS A 206 -17.86 -1.01 22.11
C LYS A 206 -17.94 -1.87 20.84
N ASP A 207 -17.08 -1.62 19.85
CA ASP A 207 -17.07 -2.39 18.61
C ASP A 207 -16.41 -3.77 18.79
N PHE A 208 -15.61 -3.98 19.86
CA PHE A 208 -14.97 -5.27 20.13
C PHE A 208 -15.96 -6.36 20.55
N ASP A 209 -17.09 -6.00 21.16
CA ASP A 209 -18.14 -6.95 21.52
C ASP A 209 -18.74 -7.64 20.27
N PHE A 210 -18.64 -6.98 19.10
CA PHE A 210 -19.19 -7.44 17.83
C PHE A 210 -18.13 -7.90 16.82
N ALA A 211 -16.88 -7.47 16.97
CA ALA A 211 -15.76 -7.83 16.09
C ALA A 211 -14.50 -8.15 16.93
N PRO A 212 -14.46 -9.29 17.65
CA PRO A 212 -13.36 -9.64 18.55
C PRO A 212 -12.02 -9.83 17.85
N LEU A 213 -12.03 -10.02 16.52
CA LEU A 213 -10.83 -10.18 15.70
C LEU A 213 -10.35 -8.85 15.08
N ALA A 214 -10.99 -7.71 15.37
CA ALA A 214 -10.55 -6.41 14.85
C ALA A 214 -9.12 -6.08 15.32
N GLY A 215 -8.27 -5.66 14.39
CA GLY A 215 -6.83 -5.46 14.64
C GLY A 215 -5.96 -6.71 14.47
N SER A 216 -6.56 -7.88 14.15
CA SER A 216 -5.81 -9.12 13.92
C SER A 216 -5.21 -9.19 12.51
N LEU A 217 -4.27 -10.13 12.33
CA LEU A 217 -3.78 -10.57 11.03
C LEU A 217 -4.54 -11.83 10.60
N PHE A 218 -5.09 -11.83 9.39
CA PHE A 218 -5.74 -12.99 8.77
C PHE A 218 -4.84 -13.60 7.71
N VAL A 219 -4.97 -14.91 7.49
CA VAL A 219 -4.27 -15.62 6.42
C VAL A 219 -5.26 -16.53 5.71
N VAL A 220 -5.44 -16.31 4.40
CA VAL A 220 -6.17 -17.22 3.52
C VAL A 220 -5.16 -18.11 2.83
N LYS A 221 -5.12 -19.38 3.24
CA LYS A 221 -4.15 -20.35 2.75
C LYS A 221 -4.52 -20.85 1.36
N ASN A 222 -3.52 -20.99 0.48
CA ASN A 222 -3.66 -21.55 -0.87
C ASN A 222 -4.88 -20.99 -1.64
N ILE A 223 -4.85 -19.69 -1.94
CA ILE A 223 -5.97 -18.96 -2.57
C ILE A 223 -6.19 -19.29 -4.06
N GLY A 224 -5.42 -20.24 -4.61
CA GLY A 224 -5.57 -20.71 -5.99
C GLY A 224 -4.82 -19.89 -7.05
N VAL A 225 -4.08 -18.85 -6.65
CA VAL A 225 -3.16 -18.09 -7.49
C VAL A 225 -1.94 -17.69 -6.67
N ARG A 226 -0.79 -17.47 -7.32
CA ARG A 226 0.39 -16.93 -6.65
C ARG A 226 0.50 -15.42 -6.79
N GLY A 227 1.08 -14.80 -5.77
CA GLY A 227 1.58 -13.44 -5.85
C GLY A 227 2.87 -13.33 -6.66
N VAL A 228 3.38 -12.11 -6.71
CA VAL A 228 4.72 -11.80 -7.20
C VAL A 228 5.68 -11.52 -6.03
N PRO A 229 6.97 -11.90 -6.13
CA PRO A 229 7.94 -11.55 -5.10
C PRO A 229 8.04 -10.03 -4.91
N SER A 230 8.15 -9.60 -3.65
CA SER A 230 8.46 -8.20 -3.35
C SER A 230 9.92 -7.87 -3.69
N VAL A 231 10.15 -6.67 -4.21
CA VAL A 231 11.50 -6.16 -4.46
C VAL A 231 11.94 -5.37 -3.21
N PRO A 232 13.12 -5.64 -2.63
CA PRO A 232 13.62 -4.84 -1.52
C PRO A 232 14.10 -3.46 -2.00
N PHE A 233 14.18 -2.50 -1.09
CA PHE A 233 14.83 -1.22 -1.38
C PHE A 233 16.29 -1.44 -1.81
N ALA A 234 16.71 -0.75 -2.88
CA ALA A 234 18.02 -0.96 -3.49
C ALA A 234 19.15 -0.15 -2.84
N GLY A 235 18.83 0.87 -2.03
CA GLY A 235 19.85 1.67 -1.32
C GLY A 235 20.50 0.92 -0.15
N ASP A 236 21.76 1.23 0.14
CA ASP A 236 22.50 0.62 1.25
C ASP A 236 22.08 1.22 2.60
N VAL A 237 21.03 0.65 3.19
CA VAL A 237 20.50 1.13 4.47
C VAL A 237 21.56 1.16 5.58
N LYS A 238 22.59 0.30 5.57
CA LYS A 238 23.64 0.31 6.62
C LYS A 238 24.53 1.54 6.53
N SER A 239 24.77 2.05 5.33
CA SER A 239 25.55 3.27 5.12
C SER A 239 24.78 4.53 5.48
N PHE A 240 23.45 4.50 5.29
CA PHE A 240 22.55 5.64 5.55
C PHE A 240 22.35 5.92 7.06
N LEU A 241 22.51 4.90 7.90
CA LEU A 241 22.29 5.00 9.35
C LEU A 241 23.52 5.46 10.15
N LYS A 242 24.66 5.71 9.48
CA LYS A 242 25.89 6.22 10.08
C LYS A 242 25.99 7.74 9.91
#